data_AF-A0A2V4N1B9-F1
#
_entry.id   AF-A0A2V4N1B9-F1
#
_cell.length_a   1.000
_cell.length_b   1.000
_cell.length_c   1.000
_cell.angle_alpha   90.00
_cell.angle_beta   90.00
_cell.angle_gamma   90.00
#
_symmetry.space_group_name_H-M   'P 1'
#
loop_
_entity.id
_entity.type
_entity.pdbx_description
1 polymer ?
#
loop_
_entity_poly.entity_id
_entity_poly.type
_entity_poly.pdbx_seq_one_letter_code
_entity_poly.pdbx_strand_id
1 'polypeptide(L)'
;MHSPPKFTTLGCRLNAYETEAMKDLAAQAGMEGAVVVNTCAVTAEAVRKARQEIRKLRRGNPEAQIIVTGCAAQTEPETFAAMTEVDRVIGNTEKMQANTWSRLAAQSGPDFIGETERVAVDDIMSVTETAGHLIDGFGTRSRAYVQVQNGCDHRCTFCIIPYGRGNSRSVPAGVVVDQIKRLVDKGFNEVVLTGVDLTSWGGDLPAAPKLGDLVMRILKLVPDLPRLRISSIDSIEVDENLMQAIATEPRLMPHLHLSLQHGDDMILKRMKRRHLRDDAIRFAKEAIRLRPDMTFGADIIAGFPTETEAMFENSLRLVEDCELTWLHVFPYSPRQGTPAARMPAVDGRAIKERAARLRAAGDARVARHLADQIGKSHQILMENPHMGRTEQFTEVHFDVPQPEGQIVTATITGTRAGQLTA
;
A
#
# COMPACT_ATOMS: atom_id res chain seq x y z
N MET A 1 6.79 30.72 -20.19
CA MET A 1 5.98 30.28 -19.04
C MET A 1 6.56 28.96 -18.58
N HIS A 2 7.25 28.95 -17.45
CA HIS A 2 7.75 27.72 -16.89
C HIS A 2 6.57 26.96 -16.24
N SER A 3 6.39 25.71 -16.64
CA SER A 3 5.27 24.87 -16.18
C SER A 3 5.68 24.15 -14.90
N PRO A 4 4.78 23.90 -13.94
CA PRO A 4 5.12 23.10 -12.77
C PRO A 4 5.55 21.68 -13.17
N PRO A 5 6.38 21.00 -12.35
CA PRO A 5 6.80 19.63 -12.64
C PRO A 5 5.60 18.68 -12.73
N LYS A 6 5.68 17.73 -13.66
CA LYS A 6 4.65 16.70 -13.86
C LYS A 6 5.07 15.42 -13.16
N PHE A 7 4.24 14.93 -12.23
CA PHE A 7 4.48 13.68 -11.52
C PHE A 7 3.60 12.56 -12.06
N THR A 8 4.21 11.42 -12.35
CA THR A 8 3.51 10.18 -12.68
C THR A 8 3.83 9.14 -11.63
N THR A 9 2.81 8.75 -10.85
CA THR A 9 2.93 7.73 -9.81
C THR A 9 2.47 6.38 -10.33
N LEU A 10 3.32 5.37 -10.19
CA LEU A 10 2.98 3.98 -10.49
C LEU A 10 3.17 3.14 -9.23
N GLY A 11 2.24 2.23 -8.94
CA GLY A 11 2.39 1.26 -7.85
C GLY A 11 1.41 1.46 -6.70
N CYS A 12 1.94 1.45 -5.48
CA CYS A 12 1.16 1.34 -4.25
C CYS A 12 0.85 2.71 -3.61
N ARG A 13 0.04 2.68 -2.55
CA ARG A 13 -0.32 3.86 -1.76
C ARG A 13 0.91 4.58 -1.19
N LEU A 14 1.96 3.85 -0.81
CA LEU A 14 3.21 4.48 -0.35
C LEU A 14 3.89 5.30 -1.46
N ASN A 15 3.85 4.86 -2.71
CA ASN A 15 4.39 5.65 -3.82
C ASN A 15 3.56 6.94 -4.01
N ALA A 16 2.25 6.90 -3.80
CA ALA A 16 1.41 8.10 -3.86
C ALA A 16 1.70 9.07 -2.71
N TYR A 17 1.90 8.57 -1.48
CA TYR A 17 2.40 9.37 -0.34
C TYR A 17 3.68 10.10 -0.70
N GLU A 18 4.68 9.33 -1.15
CA GLU A 18 6.01 9.85 -1.46
C GLU A 18 5.92 10.85 -2.62
N THR A 19 5.03 10.66 -3.59
CA THR A 19 4.82 11.64 -4.67
C THR A 19 4.30 12.98 -4.17
N GLU A 20 3.34 13.03 -3.25
CA GLU A 20 2.90 14.31 -2.70
C GLU A 20 4.03 15.01 -1.94
N ALA A 21 4.84 14.26 -1.18
CA ALA A 21 6.02 14.82 -0.53
C ALA A 21 7.06 15.34 -1.54
N MET A 22 7.28 14.61 -2.63
CA MET A 22 8.16 15.05 -3.72
C MET A 22 7.66 16.32 -4.40
N LYS A 23 6.35 16.52 -4.55
CA LYS A 23 5.79 17.78 -5.10
C LYS A 23 6.17 18.98 -4.23
N ASP A 24 6.01 18.86 -2.92
CA ASP A 24 6.36 19.93 -1.98
C ASP A 24 7.87 20.22 -2.00
N LEU A 25 8.71 19.18 -1.98
CA LEU A 25 10.16 19.32 -2.06
C LEU A 25 10.61 19.96 -3.38
N ALA A 26 10.03 19.53 -4.51
CA ALA A 26 10.33 20.10 -5.83
C ALA A 26 9.89 21.56 -5.92
N ALA A 27 8.72 21.91 -5.38
CA ALA A 27 8.21 23.28 -5.35
C ALA A 27 9.10 24.19 -4.47
N GLN A 28 9.51 23.73 -3.29
CA GLN A 28 10.44 24.46 -2.41
C GLN A 28 11.81 24.66 -3.06
N ALA A 29 12.25 23.71 -3.88
CA ALA A 29 13.49 23.81 -4.65
C ALA A 29 13.38 24.72 -5.89
N GLY A 30 12.18 25.21 -6.23
CA GLY A 30 11.94 26.01 -7.44
C GLY A 30 12.11 25.19 -8.74
N MET A 31 11.90 23.88 -8.69
CA MET A 31 11.98 23.03 -9.87
C MET A 31 10.78 23.29 -10.80
N GLU A 32 11.07 23.47 -12.10
CA GLU A 32 10.06 23.71 -13.13
C GLU A 32 10.33 22.83 -14.35
N GLY A 33 9.30 22.52 -15.14
CA GLY A 33 9.42 21.85 -16.43
C GLY A 33 9.85 20.37 -16.41
N ALA A 34 10.18 19.82 -15.25
CA ALA A 34 10.59 18.42 -15.10
C ALA A 34 9.41 17.44 -15.17
N VAL A 35 9.70 16.21 -15.57
CA VAL A 35 8.77 15.07 -15.52
C VAL A 35 9.36 14.01 -14.60
N VAL A 36 8.67 13.72 -13.51
CA VAL A 36 9.10 12.76 -12.49
C VAL A 36 8.24 11.50 -12.59
N VAL A 37 8.87 10.33 -12.72
CA VAL A 37 8.19 9.02 -12.76
C VAL A 37 8.57 8.21 -11.52
N ASN A 38 7.62 8.02 -10.60
CA ASN A 38 7.78 7.21 -9.39
C ASN A 38 7.35 5.76 -9.66
N THR A 39 8.31 4.85 -9.72
CA THR A 39 8.16 3.49 -10.24
C THR A 39 7.86 2.45 -9.16
N CYS A 40 7.29 1.31 -9.58
CA CYS A 40 6.98 0.18 -8.72
C CYS A 40 7.73 -1.08 -9.15
N ALA A 41 8.28 -1.81 -8.17
CA ALA A 41 9.04 -3.04 -8.39
C ALA A 41 8.29 -4.32 -7.98
N VAL A 42 7.03 -4.25 -7.53
CA VAL A 42 6.29 -5.44 -7.06
C VAL A 42 6.05 -6.44 -8.20
N THR A 43 5.56 -5.89 -9.32
CA THR A 43 5.27 -6.47 -10.65
C THR A 43 6.35 -6.49 -11.73
N ALA A 44 6.65 -7.58 -12.45
CA ALA A 44 7.44 -7.45 -13.70
C ALA A 44 6.67 -6.64 -14.74
N GLU A 45 5.35 -6.83 -14.72
CA GLU A 45 4.39 -6.02 -15.45
C GLU A 45 4.39 -4.55 -14.99
N ALA A 46 4.54 -4.28 -13.69
CA ALA A 46 4.66 -2.91 -13.19
C ALA A 46 5.92 -2.20 -13.72
N VAL A 47 7.06 -2.88 -13.74
CA VAL A 47 8.31 -2.36 -14.33
C VAL A 47 8.14 -2.14 -15.84
N ARG A 48 7.50 -3.08 -16.55
CA ARG A 48 7.20 -2.94 -17.99
C ARG A 48 6.33 -1.72 -18.27
N LYS A 49 5.25 -1.51 -17.51
CA LYS A 49 4.37 -0.34 -17.62
C LYS A 49 5.12 0.96 -17.34
N ALA A 50 6.00 0.98 -16.34
CA ALA A 50 6.84 2.15 -16.06
C ALA A 50 7.70 2.53 -17.27
N ARG A 51 8.41 1.56 -17.86
CA ARG A 51 9.22 1.80 -19.05
C ARG A 51 8.39 2.24 -20.26
N GLN A 52 7.15 1.78 -20.39
CA GLN A 52 6.26 2.23 -21.46
C GLN A 52 5.79 3.68 -21.25
N GLU A 53 5.43 4.03 -20.02
CA GLU A 53 4.98 5.38 -19.69
C GLU A 53 6.12 6.40 -19.83
N ILE A 54 7.34 6.07 -19.44
CA ILE A 54 8.53 6.92 -19.65
C ILE A 54 8.71 7.28 -21.13
N ARG A 55 8.61 6.29 -22.03
CA ARG A 55 8.71 6.53 -23.48
C ARG A 55 7.62 7.43 -24.01
N LYS A 56 6.40 7.25 -23.51
CA LYS A 56 5.24 8.07 -23.86
C LYS A 56 5.42 9.51 -23.37
N LEU A 57 5.89 9.68 -22.13
CA LEU A 57 6.16 10.99 -21.54
C LEU A 57 7.26 11.74 -22.28
N ARG A 58 8.35 11.07 -22.70
CA ARG A 58 9.39 11.67 -23.55
C ARG A 58 8.84 12.18 -24.88
N ARG A 59 8.00 11.39 -25.57
CA ARG A 59 7.37 11.84 -26.83
C ARG A 59 6.49 13.07 -26.64
N GLY A 60 5.79 13.18 -25.52
CA GLY A 60 4.92 14.32 -25.21
C GLY A 60 5.64 15.52 -24.59
N ASN A 61 6.87 15.34 -24.11
CA ASN A 61 7.67 16.38 -23.46
C ASN A 61 9.15 16.25 -23.91
N PRO A 62 9.50 16.56 -25.17
CA PRO A 62 10.83 16.27 -25.72
C PRO A 62 11.98 16.93 -24.95
N GLU A 63 11.79 18.19 -24.56
CA GLU A 63 12.78 19.04 -23.88
C GLU A 63 12.73 18.94 -22.35
N ALA A 64 11.77 18.19 -21.78
CA ALA A 64 11.65 18.09 -20.33
C ALA A 64 12.72 17.18 -19.75
N GLN A 65 13.27 17.55 -18.60
CA GLN A 65 14.11 16.66 -17.82
C GLN A 65 13.24 15.51 -17.25
N ILE A 66 13.52 14.27 -17.64
CA ILE A 66 12.84 13.08 -17.14
C ILE A 66 13.66 12.44 -16.02
N ILE A 67 13.10 12.51 -14.83
CA ILE A 67 13.65 11.96 -13.59
C ILE A 67 12.87 10.69 -13.26
N VAL A 68 13.56 9.58 -13.07
CA VAL A 68 12.96 8.28 -12.70
C VAL A 68 13.38 7.91 -11.28
N THR A 69 12.41 7.57 -10.44
CA THR A 69 12.64 7.18 -9.05
C THR A 69 11.70 6.06 -8.62
N GLY A 70 11.68 5.70 -7.33
CA GLY A 70 10.83 4.66 -6.76
C GLY A 70 11.50 3.29 -6.69
N CYS A 71 10.74 2.27 -6.27
CA CYS A 71 11.33 0.97 -5.94
C CYS A 71 12.04 0.29 -7.12
N ALA A 72 11.54 0.45 -8.35
CA ALA A 72 12.20 -0.20 -9.50
C ALA A 72 13.49 0.51 -9.88
N ALA A 73 13.51 1.84 -9.80
CA ALA A 73 14.72 2.65 -9.98
C ALA A 73 15.79 2.29 -8.92
N GLN A 74 15.38 1.98 -7.69
CA GLN A 74 16.29 1.53 -6.63
C GLN A 74 16.84 0.12 -6.89
N THR A 75 16.00 -0.83 -7.28
CA THR A 75 16.42 -2.25 -7.40
C THR A 75 17.11 -2.57 -8.72
N GLU A 76 16.77 -1.83 -9.78
CA GLU A 76 17.26 -2.05 -11.14
C GLU A 76 17.71 -0.72 -11.79
N PRO A 77 18.63 0.06 -11.17
CA PRO A 77 18.99 1.40 -11.64
C PRO A 77 19.53 1.40 -13.08
N GLU A 78 20.38 0.44 -13.42
CA GLU A 78 20.98 0.29 -14.75
C GLU A 78 19.93 0.09 -15.85
N THR A 79 18.81 -0.59 -15.54
CA THR A 79 17.71 -0.78 -16.50
C THR A 79 17.11 0.55 -16.95
N PHE A 80 17.02 1.52 -16.05
CA PHE A 80 16.47 2.85 -16.34
C PHE A 80 17.55 3.80 -16.86
N ALA A 81 18.80 3.69 -16.37
CA ALA A 81 19.93 4.48 -16.88
C ALA A 81 20.24 4.16 -18.35
N ALA A 82 20.05 2.91 -18.77
CA ALA A 82 20.22 2.50 -20.17
C ALA A 82 19.13 3.03 -21.12
N MET A 83 18.03 3.59 -20.59
CA MET A 83 16.99 4.19 -21.43
C MET A 83 17.43 5.57 -21.91
N THR A 84 17.47 5.79 -23.23
CA THR A 84 17.82 7.10 -23.81
C THR A 84 16.82 8.18 -23.42
N GLU A 85 15.61 7.81 -23.03
CA GLU A 85 14.57 8.74 -22.61
C GLU A 85 14.75 9.28 -21.18
N VAL A 86 15.67 8.75 -20.37
CA VAL A 86 15.82 9.07 -18.94
C VAL A 86 17.06 9.93 -18.68
N ASP A 87 16.89 11.09 -18.07
CA ASP A 87 18.00 12.01 -17.78
C ASP A 87 18.65 11.75 -16.42
N ARG A 88 17.85 11.35 -15.44
CA ARG A 88 18.28 11.08 -14.06
C ARG A 88 17.55 9.88 -13.46
N VAL A 89 18.28 9.05 -12.74
CA VAL A 89 17.75 7.96 -11.91
C VAL A 89 18.07 8.30 -10.45
N ILE A 90 17.05 8.35 -9.61
CA ILE A 90 17.18 8.72 -8.20
C ILE A 90 16.64 7.59 -7.33
N GLY A 91 17.39 7.22 -6.31
CA GLY A 91 17.01 6.15 -5.39
C GLY A 91 15.83 6.53 -4.50
N ASN A 92 15.37 5.55 -3.74
CA ASN A 92 14.14 5.66 -2.96
C ASN A 92 14.30 6.54 -1.72
N THR A 93 15.54 6.74 -1.24
CA THR A 93 15.87 7.59 -0.09
C THR A 93 16.09 9.03 -0.54
N GLU A 94 16.86 9.20 -1.59
CA GLU A 94 17.32 10.48 -2.14
C GLU A 94 16.14 11.32 -2.61
N LYS A 95 15.09 10.69 -3.16
CA LYS A 95 13.86 11.37 -3.57
C LYS A 95 13.14 12.08 -2.43
N MET A 96 13.39 11.64 -1.19
CA MET A 96 12.82 12.22 0.01
C MET A 96 13.74 13.24 0.67
N GLN A 97 14.84 13.68 0.03
CA GLN A 97 15.75 14.68 0.59
C GLN A 97 15.63 16.02 -0.14
N ALA A 98 15.43 17.11 0.58
CA ALA A 98 15.36 18.46 0.00
C ALA A 98 16.57 18.80 -0.89
N ASN A 99 17.79 18.46 -0.45
CA ASN A 99 19.02 18.74 -1.19
C ASN A 99 19.07 18.03 -2.56
N THR A 100 18.42 16.88 -2.72
CA THR A 100 18.30 16.22 -4.03
C THR A 100 17.55 17.11 -5.02
N TRP A 101 16.42 17.68 -4.62
CA TRP A 101 15.61 18.55 -5.46
C TRP A 101 16.31 19.87 -5.76
N SER A 102 16.96 20.48 -4.77
CA SER A 102 17.76 21.70 -4.97
C SER A 102 18.87 21.51 -6.02
N ARG A 103 19.58 20.37 -5.98
CA ARG A 103 20.63 20.04 -6.97
C ARG A 103 20.05 19.85 -8.37
N LEU A 104 18.93 19.16 -8.51
CA LEU A 104 18.30 18.93 -9.81
C LEU A 104 17.73 20.21 -10.42
N ALA A 105 17.12 21.07 -9.59
CA ALA A 105 16.62 22.37 -10.02
C ALA A 105 17.76 23.29 -10.50
N ALA A 106 18.88 23.34 -9.76
CA ALA A 106 20.06 24.12 -10.15
C ALA A 106 20.67 23.66 -11.48
N GLN A 107 20.54 22.38 -11.84
CA GLN A 107 21.04 21.80 -13.09
C GLN A 107 20.14 22.04 -14.31
N SER A 108 18.99 22.68 -14.13
CA SER A 108 18.07 23.03 -15.23
C SER A 108 18.41 24.40 -15.87
N GLY A 109 19.49 25.07 -15.44
CA GLY A 109 19.96 26.35 -15.97
C GLY A 109 21.07 26.23 -17.04
N PRO A 110 21.36 27.29 -17.82
CA PRO A 110 22.21 27.21 -19.03
C PRO A 110 23.71 27.02 -18.80
N ASP A 111 24.23 27.17 -17.60
CA ASP A 111 25.67 27.09 -17.31
C ASP A 111 25.88 26.55 -15.89
N PHE A 112 26.63 25.45 -15.73
CA PHE A 112 27.76 25.28 -14.79
C PHE A 112 28.18 23.79 -14.60
N ILE A 113 29.40 23.50 -15.07
CA ILE A 113 30.51 22.69 -14.53
C ILE A 113 30.19 21.57 -13.50
N GLY A 114 30.19 20.32 -13.97
CA GLY A 114 30.32 19.11 -13.15
C GLY A 114 29.56 17.92 -13.73
N GLU A 115 30.25 16.83 -14.08
CA GLU A 115 29.59 15.55 -14.38
C GLU A 115 28.83 15.10 -13.14
N THR A 116 27.52 15.32 -13.13
CA THR A 116 26.65 14.80 -12.08
C THR A 116 26.18 13.43 -12.52
N GLU A 117 26.42 12.42 -11.66
CA GLU A 117 26.13 11.04 -11.96
C GLU A 117 24.66 10.89 -12.39
N ARG A 118 24.48 10.24 -13.55
CA ARG A 118 23.15 9.96 -14.11
C ARG A 118 22.30 9.10 -13.17
N VAL A 119 22.96 8.34 -12.31
CA VAL A 119 22.38 7.45 -11.30
C VAL A 119 22.83 7.95 -9.93
N ALA A 120 21.87 8.40 -9.11
CA ALA A 120 22.08 8.75 -7.71
C ALA A 120 21.23 7.81 -6.85
N VAL A 121 21.76 6.61 -6.59
CA VAL A 121 21.07 5.52 -5.89
C VAL A 121 22.04 4.92 -4.87
N ASP A 122 21.88 5.28 -3.59
CA ASP A 122 22.72 4.74 -2.52
C ASP A 122 22.25 3.34 -2.06
N ASP A 123 23.06 2.70 -1.21
CA ASP A 123 22.70 1.44 -0.58
C ASP A 123 21.53 1.62 0.41
N ILE A 124 20.34 1.21 -0.02
CA ILE A 124 19.11 1.27 0.75
C ILE A 124 19.18 0.51 2.08
N MET A 125 20.10 -0.45 2.23
CA MET A 125 20.28 -1.22 3.45
C MET A 125 20.97 -0.43 4.57
N SER A 126 21.67 0.66 4.23
CA SER A 126 22.36 1.53 5.19
C SER A 126 21.45 2.56 5.87
N VAL A 127 20.20 2.69 5.42
CA VAL A 127 19.25 3.71 5.88
C VAL A 127 18.64 3.32 7.23
N THR A 128 18.79 4.20 8.22
CA THR A 128 18.32 3.99 9.60
C THR A 128 17.07 4.80 9.96
N GLU A 129 16.76 5.87 9.24
CA GLU A 129 15.62 6.76 9.55
C GLU A 129 14.60 6.83 8.40
N THR A 130 13.33 7.03 8.74
CA THR A 130 12.33 7.45 7.74
C THR A 130 12.47 8.96 7.56
N ALA A 131 12.72 9.42 6.32
CA ALA A 131 12.90 10.84 6.04
C ALA A 131 11.76 11.66 6.66
N GLY A 132 12.11 12.61 7.55
CA GLY A 132 11.19 13.38 8.39
C GLY A 132 10.26 14.36 7.66
N HIS A 133 10.17 14.27 6.33
CA HIS A 133 9.26 15.07 5.52
C HIS A 133 7.84 14.48 5.62
N LEU A 134 7.23 14.73 6.76
CA LEU A 134 5.83 14.45 7.01
C LEU A 134 5.02 15.54 6.32
N ILE A 135 4.59 15.26 5.09
CA ILE A 135 3.44 15.96 4.55
C ILE A 135 2.23 15.71 5.46
N ASP A 136 1.32 16.68 5.54
CA ASP A 136 0.07 16.51 6.27
C ASP A 136 -0.86 15.55 5.52
N GLY A 137 -0.50 14.25 5.54
CA GLY A 137 -1.18 13.18 4.82
C GLY A 137 -1.21 13.38 3.31
N PHE A 138 -1.74 12.38 2.61
CA PHE A 138 -2.24 12.54 1.24
C PHE A 138 -3.53 11.75 1.11
N GLY A 139 -4.32 12.04 0.08
CA GLY A 139 -5.54 11.31 -0.23
C GLY A 139 -6.58 12.20 -0.92
N THR A 140 -7.80 11.69 -1.07
CA THR A 140 -8.96 12.48 -1.47
C THR A 140 -9.34 13.46 -0.35
N ARG A 141 -10.22 14.43 -0.62
CA ARG A 141 -10.76 15.30 0.45
C ARG A 141 -11.42 14.54 1.61
N SER A 142 -11.68 13.24 1.46
CA SER A 142 -12.37 12.40 2.44
C SER A 142 -11.47 11.60 3.38
N ARG A 143 -10.23 11.28 3.00
CA ARG A 143 -9.37 10.36 3.76
C ARG A 143 -7.90 10.75 3.69
N ALA A 144 -7.22 10.71 4.82
CA ALA A 144 -5.78 10.94 4.89
C ALA A 144 -5.02 9.63 5.18
N TYR A 145 -3.94 9.38 4.44
CA TYR A 145 -3.02 8.29 4.71
C TYR A 145 -1.82 8.80 5.51
N VAL A 146 -1.49 8.09 6.60
CA VAL A 146 -0.36 8.41 7.49
C VAL A 146 0.64 7.26 7.45
N GLN A 147 1.82 7.51 6.88
CA GLN A 147 2.90 6.54 6.90
C GLN A 147 3.50 6.46 8.30
N VAL A 148 3.38 5.29 8.93
CA VAL A 148 3.96 5.05 10.26
C VAL A 148 5.16 4.12 10.21
N GLN A 149 5.33 3.36 9.12
CA GLN A 149 6.39 2.36 8.97
C GLN A 149 6.85 2.31 7.50
N ASN A 150 8.14 2.05 7.26
CA ASN A 150 8.68 1.83 5.91
C ASN A 150 9.80 0.78 5.93
N GLY A 151 10.09 0.17 4.78
CA GLY A 151 11.04 -0.95 4.68
C GLY A 151 10.52 -2.24 5.33
N CYS A 152 11.33 -3.29 5.32
CA CYS A 152 10.92 -4.59 5.89
C CYS A 152 12.14 -5.45 6.20
N ASP A 153 12.20 -6.00 7.41
CA ASP A 153 13.26 -6.94 7.82
C ASP A 153 12.95 -8.39 7.44
N HIS A 154 11.70 -8.65 7.08
CA HIS A 154 11.27 -9.97 6.67
C HIS A 154 11.75 -10.29 5.25
N ARG A 155 12.34 -11.48 5.09
CA ARG A 155 12.97 -11.91 3.83
C ARG A 155 12.13 -13.01 3.16
N CYS A 156 10.88 -12.69 2.80
CA CYS A 156 10.05 -13.59 1.99
C CYS A 156 10.80 -13.96 0.70
N THR A 157 10.75 -15.23 0.30
CA THR A 157 11.58 -15.72 -0.81
C THR A 157 11.21 -15.14 -2.17
N PHE A 158 10.03 -14.54 -2.31
CA PHE A 158 9.55 -13.89 -3.55
C PHE A 158 9.65 -12.36 -3.52
N CYS A 159 9.93 -11.76 -2.37
CA CYS A 159 9.75 -10.31 -2.18
C CYS A 159 11.04 -9.55 -2.49
N ILE A 160 10.95 -8.57 -3.39
CA ILE A 160 12.06 -7.66 -3.73
C ILE A 160 12.08 -6.41 -2.84
N ILE A 161 11.02 -6.15 -2.07
CA ILE A 161 10.82 -4.90 -1.33
C ILE A 161 11.97 -4.53 -0.39
N PRO A 162 12.60 -5.46 0.36
CA PRO A 162 13.76 -5.11 1.20
C PRO A 162 14.88 -4.44 0.40
N TYR A 163 15.10 -4.84 -0.86
CA TYR A 163 16.12 -4.25 -1.73
C TYR A 163 15.68 -2.94 -2.39
N GLY A 164 14.40 -2.59 -2.33
CA GLY A 164 13.87 -1.33 -2.85
C GLY A 164 13.55 -0.29 -1.78
N ARG A 165 13.41 -0.71 -0.52
CA ARG A 165 12.98 0.14 0.60
C ARG A 165 13.81 -0.02 1.88
N GLY A 166 14.72 -0.99 1.93
CA GLY A 166 15.63 -1.20 3.06
C GLY A 166 15.00 -1.93 4.24
N ASN A 167 15.71 -1.91 5.37
CA ASN A 167 15.28 -2.47 6.66
C ASN A 167 14.04 -1.76 7.22
N SER A 168 13.35 -2.40 8.15
CA SER A 168 12.17 -1.82 8.81
C SER A 168 12.56 -0.56 9.59
N ARG A 169 11.78 0.49 9.44
CA ARG A 169 11.93 1.76 10.16
C ARG A 169 10.58 2.29 10.55
N SER A 170 10.46 2.75 11.79
CA SER A 170 9.21 3.22 12.38
C SER A 170 9.23 4.71 12.66
N VAL A 171 8.07 5.34 12.50
CA VAL A 171 7.84 6.71 12.93
C VAL A 171 7.43 6.69 14.41
N PRO A 172 8.09 7.47 15.30
CA PRO A 172 7.73 7.51 16.73
C PRO A 172 6.27 7.90 16.97
N ALA A 173 5.63 7.27 17.97
CA ALA A 173 4.20 7.44 18.21
C ALA A 173 3.75 8.89 18.47
N GLY A 174 4.59 9.71 19.12
CA GLY A 174 4.27 11.12 19.36
C GLY A 174 4.10 11.90 18.05
N VAL A 175 5.02 11.66 17.10
CA VAL A 175 5.00 12.28 15.78
C VAL A 175 3.75 11.85 14.98
N VAL A 176 3.40 10.57 15.04
CA VAL A 176 2.18 10.03 14.41
C VAL A 176 0.93 10.69 15.00
N VAL A 177 0.83 10.76 16.33
CA VAL A 177 -0.32 11.36 17.02
C VAL A 177 -0.48 12.84 16.64
N ASP A 178 0.61 13.61 16.63
CA ASP A 178 0.54 15.03 16.30
C ASP A 178 0.16 15.27 14.83
N GLN A 179 0.61 14.41 13.91
CA GLN A 179 0.19 14.45 12.51
C GLN A 179 -1.30 14.15 12.36
N ILE A 180 -1.81 13.14 13.08
CA ILE A 180 -3.23 12.78 13.06
C ILE A 180 -4.10 13.92 13.61
N LYS A 181 -3.66 14.58 14.69
CA LYS A 181 -4.37 15.77 15.22
C LYS A 181 -4.52 16.86 14.16
N ARG A 182 -3.41 17.23 13.49
CA ARG A 182 -3.46 18.23 12.40
C ARG A 182 -4.40 17.83 11.27
N LEU A 183 -4.47 16.54 10.93
CA LEU A 183 -5.39 16.04 9.90
C LEU A 183 -6.86 16.15 10.36
N VAL A 184 -7.15 15.81 11.60
CA VAL A 184 -8.49 15.99 12.18
C VAL A 184 -8.87 17.47 12.21
N ASP A 185 -7.96 18.37 12.59
CA ASP A 185 -8.19 19.83 12.59
C ASP A 185 -8.48 20.38 11.19
N LYS A 186 -7.95 19.74 10.14
CA LYS A 186 -8.24 20.05 8.73
C LYS A 186 -9.57 19.46 8.23
N GLY A 187 -10.30 18.73 9.07
CA GLY A 187 -11.61 18.16 8.76
C GLY A 187 -11.56 16.76 8.13
N PHE A 188 -10.44 16.03 8.20
CA PHE A 188 -10.41 14.66 7.72
C PHE A 188 -11.19 13.73 8.67
N ASN A 189 -12.18 13.03 8.11
CA ASN A 189 -13.05 12.13 8.86
C ASN A 189 -12.51 10.69 8.97
N GLU A 190 -11.51 10.32 8.18
CA GLU A 190 -10.84 9.03 8.29
C GLU A 190 -9.32 9.14 8.07
N VAL A 191 -8.56 8.54 8.99
CA VAL A 191 -7.12 8.37 8.87
C VAL A 191 -6.80 6.90 8.65
N VAL A 192 -5.91 6.62 7.70
CA VAL A 192 -5.42 5.26 7.41
C VAL A 192 -3.94 5.14 7.74
N LEU A 193 -3.60 4.26 8.68
CA LEU A 193 -2.22 3.92 8.98
C LEU A 193 -1.65 3.04 7.87
N THR A 194 -0.55 3.49 7.26
CA THR A 194 0.12 2.78 6.18
C THR A 194 1.56 2.42 6.52
N GLY A 195 1.98 1.25 6.04
CA GLY A 195 3.35 0.77 6.14
C GLY A 195 3.64 -0.28 5.08
N VAL A 196 4.90 -0.73 5.00
CA VAL A 196 5.30 -1.88 4.18
C VAL A 196 5.02 -3.18 4.90
N ASP A 197 5.46 -3.29 6.16
CA ASP A 197 5.14 -4.36 7.11
C ASP A 197 4.67 -3.67 8.40
N LEU A 198 3.41 -3.25 8.39
CA LEU A 198 2.85 -2.37 9.43
C LEU A 198 2.90 -3.00 10.82
N THR A 199 2.75 -4.32 10.90
CA THR A 199 2.87 -5.10 12.14
C THR A 199 4.28 -5.12 12.72
N SER A 200 5.30 -4.79 11.93
CA SER A 200 6.68 -4.64 12.42
C SER A 200 6.96 -3.24 12.97
N TRP A 201 5.96 -2.35 13.03
CA TRP A 201 6.13 -1.03 13.65
C TRP A 201 6.58 -1.16 15.11
N GLY A 202 7.53 -0.32 15.49
CA GLY A 202 8.03 -0.16 16.85
C GLY A 202 9.21 -1.06 17.20
N GLY A 203 9.52 -2.10 16.41
CA GLY A 203 10.65 -3.00 16.68
C GLY A 203 12.02 -2.33 16.70
N ASP A 204 12.18 -1.20 16.00
CA ASP A 204 13.38 -0.35 15.96
C ASP A 204 13.34 0.82 16.96
N LEU A 205 12.26 0.98 17.73
CA LEU A 205 12.08 2.06 18.70
C LEU A 205 12.47 1.62 20.13
N PRO A 206 12.79 2.58 21.03
CA PRO A 206 13.03 2.27 22.44
C PRO A 206 11.84 1.53 23.07
N ALA A 207 12.14 0.51 23.87
CA ALA A 207 11.18 -0.42 24.48
C ALA A 207 10.41 -1.32 23.50
N ALA A 208 10.72 -1.28 22.20
CA ALA A 208 10.14 -2.13 21.16
C ALA A 208 8.60 -2.28 21.25
N PRO A 209 7.83 -1.17 21.31
CA PRO A 209 6.37 -1.23 21.40
C PRO A 209 5.79 -1.93 20.16
N LYS A 210 4.58 -2.49 20.30
CA LYS A 210 3.89 -3.17 19.21
C LYS A 210 2.86 -2.26 18.53
N LEU A 211 2.35 -2.67 17.38
CA LEU A 211 1.37 -1.91 16.61
C LEU A 211 0.10 -1.59 17.43
N GLY A 212 -0.40 -2.52 18.23
CA GLY A 212 -1.54 -2.30 19.11
C GLY A 212 -1.34 -1.14 20.10
N ASP A 213 -0.11 -0.94 20.60
CA ASP A 213 0.23 0.19 21.46
C ASP A 213 0.05 1.53 20.74
N LEU A 214 0.48 1.60 19.47
CA LEU A 214 0.29 2.79 18.64
C LEU A 214 -1.20 3.07 18.41
N VAL A 215 -1.97 2.04 18.05
CA VAL A 215 -3.42 2.15 17.78
C VAL A 215 -4.15 2.65 19.02
N MET A 216 -3.95 2.01 20.17
CA MET A 216 -4.56 2.41 21.44
C MET A 216 -4.15 3.82 21.84
N ARG A 217 -2.88 4.19 21.64
CA ARG A 217 -2.39 5.54 21.94
C ARG A 217 -3.02 6.61 21.05
N ILE A 218 -3.17 6.36 19.75
CA ILE A 218 -3.87 7.28 18.82
C ILE A 218 -5.32 7.48 19.28
N LEU A 219 -6.05 6.38 19.48
CA LEU A 219 -7.46 6.41 19.85
C LEU A 219 -7.68 7.11 21.20
N LYS A 220 -6.74 7.01 22.13
CA LYS A 220 -6.76 7.72 23.42
C LYS A 220 -6.43 9.20 23.30
N LEU A 221 -5.39 9.57 22.54
CA LEU A 221 -4.85 10.93 22.50
C LEU A 221 -5.48 11.82 21.42
N VAL A 222 -6.28 11.25 20.52
CA VAL A 222 -7.06 11.96 19.51
C VAL A 222 -8.53 11.53 19.63
N PRO A 223 -9.24 11.97 20.68
CA PRO A 223 -10.62 11.56 20.94
C PRO A 223 -11.57 11.90 19.78
N ASP A 224 -11.32 13.03 19.12
CA ASP A 224 -12.15 13.57 18.04
C ASP A 224 -11.94 12.88 16.68
N LEU A 225 -10.98 11.95 16.55
CA LEU A 225 -10.78 11.18 15.32
C LEU A 225 -12.01 10.29 15.05
N PRO A 226 -12.78 10.51 13.96
CA PRO A 226 -14.01 9.74 13.76
C PRO A 226 -13.73 8.29 13.33
N ARG A 227 -12.74 8.08 12.45
CA ARG A 227 -12.38 6.76 11.93
C ARG A 227 -10.87 6.60 11.84
N LEU A 228 -10.38 5.50 12.42
CA LEU A 228 -9.03 4.98 12.23
C LEU A 228 -9.11 3.68 11.44
N ARG A 229 -8.39 3.60 10.33
CA ARG A 229 -8.26 2.38 9.55
C ARG A 229 -6.80 1.93 9.52
N ILE A 230 -6.61 0.63 9.51
CA ILE A 230 -5.29 0.01 9.38
C ILE A 230 -5.21 -0.59 7.98
N SER A 231 -4.06 -0.41 7.32
CA SER A 231 -3.78 -1.05 6.04
C SER A 231 -3.36 -2.52 6.23
N SER A 232 -2.52 -3.06 5.35
CA SER A 232 -2.15 -4.49 5.37
C SER A 232 -1.36 -4.86 6.62
N ILE A 233 -1.73 -5.98 7.25
CA ILE A 233 -1.07 -6.55 8.44
C ILE A 233 -0.69 -8.01 8.22
N ASP A 234 0.28 -8.49 9.00
CA ASP A 234 0.54 -9.91 9.18
C ASP A 234 -0.30 -10.44 10.36
N SER A 235 -1.26 -11.34 10.10
CA SER A 235 -2.26 -11.73 11.10
C SER A 235 -1.68 -12.37 12.36
N ILE A 236 -0.51 -13.02 12.26
CA ILE A 236 0.13 -13.68 13.39
C ILE A 236 0.86 -12.71 14.33
N GLU A 237 1.18 -11.51 13.84
CA GLU A 237 1.86 -10.47 14.61
C GLU A 237 0.86 -9.54 15.32
N VAL A 238 -0.44 -9.80 15.20
CA VAL A 238 -1.47 -9.03 15.89
C VAL A 238 -1.36 -9.27 17.39
N ASP A 239 -1.01 -8.23 18.12
CA ASP A 239 -0.84 -8.27 19.57
C ASP A 239 -2.15 -8.09 20.35
N GLU A 240 -2.08 -8.34 21.66
CA GLU A 240 -3.22 -8.27 22.57
C GLU A 240 -3.91 -6.89 22.57
N ASN A 241 -3.15 -5.80 22.46
CA ASN A 241 -3.72 -4.45 22.44
C ASN A 241 -4.46 -4.18 21.12
N LEU A 242 -3.99 -4.74 20.00
CA LEU A 242 -4.72 -4.64 18.75
C LEU A 242 -5.98 -5.51 18.75
N MET A 243 -5.95 -6.72 19.33
CA MET A 243 -7.16 -7.53 19.55
C MET A 243 -8.17 -6.82 20.46
N GLN A 244 -7.68 -6.17 21.52
CA GLN A 244 -8.49 -5.36 22.42
C GLN A 244 -9.12 -4.18 21.66
N ALA A 245 -8.36 -3.48 20.80
CA ALA A 245 -8.89 -2.40 19.98
C ALA A 245 -9.99 -2.90 19.02
N ILE A 246 -9.81 -4.08 18.40
CA ILE A 246 -10.85 -4.71 17.57
C ILE A 246 -12.13 -4.91 18.40
N ALA A 247 -12.01 -5.45 19.62
CA ALA A 247 -13.13 -5.76 20.48
C ALA A 247 -13.87 -4.52 21.03
N THR A 248 -13.15 -3.43 21.35
CA THR A 248 -13.74 -2.33 22.15
C THR A 248 -13.73 -0.95 21.51
N GLU A 249 -12.99 -0.73 20.43
CA GLU A 249 -12.88 0.60 19.82
C GLU A 249 -13.74 0.72 18.55
N PRO A 250 -14.92 1.36 18.60
CA PRO A 250 -15.80 1.50 17.45
C PRO A 250 -15.18 2.36 16.33
N ARG A 251 -14.28 3.29 16.69
CA ARG A 251 -13.54 4.15 15.76
C ARG A 251 -12.50 3.38 14.95
N LEU A 252 -12.03 2.23 15.43
CA LEU A 252 -11.22 1.32 14.61
C LEU A 252 -12.14 0.66 13.59
N MET A 253 -11.89 0.88 12.31
CA MET A 253 -12.76 0.40 11.25
C MET A 253 -12.76 -1.12 11.12
N PRO A 254 -13.92 -1.76 10.94
CA PRO A 254 -14.10 -3.19 10.90
C PRO A 254 -13.68 -3.79 9.54
N HIS A 255 -12.46 -3.50 9.11
CA HIS A 255 -11.85 -4.05 7.92
C HIS A 255 -10.33 -4.19 8.10
N LEU A 256 -9.81 -5.41 7.95
CA LEU A 256 -8.37 -5.68 7.96
C LEU A 256 -7.93 -6.33 6.65
N HIS A 257 -6.79 -5.90 6.10
CA HIS A 257 -6.19 -6.53 4.93
C HIS A 257 -5.07 -7.45 5.37
N LEU A 258 -5.17 -8.75 5.07
CA LEU A 258 -4.27 -9.78 5.58
C LEU A 258 -3.23 -10.19 4.54
N SER A 259 -1.95 -10.12 4.91
CA SER A 259 -0.83 -10.57 4.09
C SER A 259 -0.65 -12.09 4.16
N LEU A 260 -1.66 -12.85 3.69
CA LEU A 260 -1.69 -14.31 3.82
C LEU A 260 -0.78 -15.01 2.81
N GLN A 261 -0.75 -14.51 1.58
CA GLN A 261 0.02 -14.97 0.43
C GLN A 261 -0.35 -16.37 -0.09
N HIS A 262 -0.64 -17.35 0.76
CA HIS A 262 -1.06 -18.69 0.36
C HIS A 262 -1.82 -19.42 1.49
N GLY A 263 -2.55 -20.48 1.18
CA GLY A 263 -3.26 -21.30 2.17
C GLY A 263 -2.68 -22.69 2.42
N ASP A 264 -1.43 -22.94 2.03
CA ASP A 264 -0.79 -24.26 2.17
C ASP A 264 0.52 -24.13 2.94
N ASP A 265 0.69 -24.93 3.98
CA ASP A 265 1.84 -24.82 4.90
C ASP A 265 3.19 -25.08 4.22
N MET A 266 3.24 -25.97 3.23
CA MET A 266 4.49 -26.23 2.49
C MET A 266 4.86 -25.03 1.64
N ILE A 267 3.89 -24.40 0.98
CA ILE A 267 4.11 -23.19 0.19
C ILE A 267 4.43 -21.99 1.10
N LEU A 268 3.71 -21.80 2.22
CA LEU A 268 4.00 -20.77 3.21
C LEU A 268 5.42 -20.90 3.77
N LYS A 269 5.87 -22.12 4.08
CA LYS A 269 7.25 -22.40 4.49
C LYS A 269 8.27 -22.05 3.40
N ARG A 270 8.00 -22.40 2.14
CA ARG A 270 8.88 -22.05 0.99
C ARG A 270 8.88 -20.55 0.69
N MET A 271 7.77 -19.87 0.94
CA MET A 271 7.66 -18.41 0.91
C MET A 271 8.41 -17.74 2.08
N LYS A 272 8.77 -18.52 3.11
CA LYS A 272 9.35 -18.09 4.38
C LYS A 272 8.39 -17.22 5.21
N ARG A 273 7.09 -17.53 5.18
CA ARG A 273 6.08 -16.84 6.00
C ARG A 273 6.23 -17.17 7.49
N ARG A 274 5.75 -16.27 8.35
CA ARG A 274 5.77 -16.40 9.82
C ARG A 274 4.58 -17.21 10.36
N HIS A 275 3.64 -17.53 9.50
CA HIS A 275 2.37 -18.16 9.85
C HIS A 275 2.14 -19.44 9.05
N LEU A 276 1.37 -20.33 9.65
CA LEU A 276 0.73 -21.46 9.01
C LEU A 276 -0.72 -21.12 8.66
N ARG A 277 -1.34 -21.98 7.86
CA ARG A 277 -2.74 -21.85 7.44
C ARG A 277 -3.68 -21.68 8.63
N ASP A 278 -3.56 -22.57 9.63
CA ASP A 278 -4.47 -22.59 10.77
C ASP A 278 -4.29 -21.38 11.70
N ASP A 279 -3.13 -20.73 11.67
CA ASP A 279 -2.90 -19.49 12.42
C ASP A 279 -3.79 -18.36 11.89
N ALA A 280 -3.87 -18.23 10.55
CA ALA A 280 -4.72 -17.24 9.90
C ALA A 280 -6.21 -17.51 10.17
N ILE A 281 -6.62 -18.79 10.15
CA ILE A 281 -8.01 -19.20 10.45
C ILE A 281 -8.37 -18.87 11.90
N ARG A 282 -7.49 -19.18 12.85
CA ARG A 282 -7.73 -18.86 14.27
C ARG A 282 -7.86 -17.35 14.49
N PHE A 283 -6.98 -16.55 13.88
CA PHE A 283 -7.06 -15.10 13.94
C PHE A 283 -8.39 -14.58 13.38
N ALA A 284 -8.77 -14.97 12.17
CA ALA A 284 -9.98 -14.48 11.51
C ALA A 284 -11.24 -14.81 12.34
N LYS A 285 -11.34 -16.05 12.85
CA LYS A 285 -12.46 -16.48 13.69
C LYS A 285 -12.53 -15.70 15.00
N GLU A 286 -11.39 -15.45 15.65
CA GLU A 286 -11.35 -14.69 16.90
C GLU A 286 -11.72 -13.22 16.67
N ALA A 287 -11.22 -12.59 15.61
CA ALA A 287 -11.58 -11.22 15.27
C ALA A 287 -13.08 -11.08 14.94
N ILE A 288 -13.69 -12.02 14.21
CA ILE A 288 -15.15 -12.05 13.98
C ILE A 288 -15.91 -12.27 15.30
N ARG A 289 -15.43 -13.16 16.18
CA ARG A 289 -16.05 -13.41 17.49
C ARG A 289 -16.10 -12.13 18.35
N LEU A 290 -15.02 -11.36 18.34
CA LEU A 290 -14.91 -10.10 19.08
C LEU A 290 -15.70 -8.97 18.39
N ARG A 291 -15.76 -8.97 17.06
CA ARG A 291 -16.40 -7.94 16.25
C ARG A 291 -17.16 -8.57 15.07
N PRO A 292 -18.46 -8.89 15.24
CA PRO A 292 -19.22 -9.67 14.25
C PRO A 292 -19.37 -9.03 12.87
N ASP A 293 -19.17 -7.72 12.74
CA ASP A 293 -19.21 -6.99 11.47
C ASP A 293 -17.83 -6.87 10.78
N MET A 294 -16.83 -7.60 11.28
CA MET A 294 -15.47 -7.63 10.75
C MET A 294 -15.43 -8.22 9.33
N THR A 295 -14.75 -7.52 8.42
CA THR A 295 -14.44 -8.01 7.08
C THR A 295 -12.95 -8.12 6.85
N PHE A 296 -12.56 -9.05 5.98
CA PHE A 296 -11.16 -9.27 5.64
C PHE A 296 -10.91 -9.08 4.15
N GLY A 297 -9.91 -8.28 3.84
CA GLY A 297 -9.20 -8.39 2.58
C GLY A 297 -8.00 -9.31 2.72
N ALA A 298 -7.50 -9.85 1.61
CA ALA A 298 -6.25 -10.61 1.64
C ALA A 298 -5.50 -10.57 0.32
N ASP A 299 -4.17 -10.61 0.40
CA ASP A 299 -3.30 -10.87 -0.75
C ASP A 299 -3.05 -12.37 -0.87
N ILE A 300 -3.33 -12.96 -2.04
CA ILE A 300 -3.01 -14.37 -2.35
C ILE A 300 -2.22 -14.44 -3.66
N ILE A 301 -1.14 -15.20 -3.65
CA ILE A 301 -0.30 -15.48 -4.82
C ILE A 301 -0.68 -16.85 -5.38
N ALA A 302 -1.17 -16.88 -6.61
CA ALA A 302 -1.37 -18.11 -7.38
C ALA A 302 -0.11 -18.47 -8.14
N GLY A 303 0.26 -19.75 -8.18
CA GLY A 303 1.36 -20.21 -9.02
C GLY A 303 2.75 -20.01 -8.42
N PHE A 304 2.87 -19.91 -7.10
CA PHE A 304 4.19 -19.87 -6.46
C PHE A 304 5.01 -21.10 -6.91
N PRO A 305 6.33 -20.98 -7.14
CA PRO A 305 7.15 -22.10 -7.58
C PRO A 305 6.91 -23.35 -6.73
N THR A 306 6.87 -24.52 -7.37
CA THR A 306 6.55 -25.82 -6.76
C THR A 306 5.12 -26.05 -6.25
N GLU A 307 4.18 -25.12 -6.50
CA GLU A 307 2.75 -25.28 -6.16
C GLU A 307 2.09 -26.39 -7.00
N THR A 308 1.58 -27.41 -6.30
CA THR A 308 0.76 -28.48 -6.90
C THR A 308 -0.72 -28.13 -6.84
N GLU A 309 -1.55 -28.91 -7.53
CA GLU A 309 -3.00 -28.68 -7.49
C GLU A 309 -3.60 -28.84 -6.09
N ALA A 310 -3.18 -29.88 -5.35
CA ALA A 310 -3.64 -30.08 -3.98
C ALA A 310 -3.27 -28.91 -3.03
N MET A 311 -2.09 -28.31 -3.23
CA MET A 311 -1.66 -27.12 -2.47
C MET A 311 -2.49 -25.90 -2.85
N PHE A 312 -2.80 -25.73 -4.14
CA PHE A 312 -3.66 -24.65 -4.61
C PHE A 312 -5.09 -24.77 -4.05
N GLU A 313 -5.65 -25.98 -3.99
CA GLU A 313 -6.97 -26.23 -3.39
C GLU A 313 -7.02 -25.81 -1.91
N ASN A 314 -5.91 -25.89 -1.17
CA ASN A 314 -5.84 -25.37 0.19
C ASN A 314 -6.02 -23.83 0.23
N SER A 315 -5.49 -23.10 -0.74
CA SER A 315 -5.69 -21.66 -0.90
C SER A 315 -7.14 -21.30 -1.23
N LEU A 316 -7.81 -22.10 -2.08
CA LEU A 316 -9.25 -21.93 -2.33
C LEU A 316 -10.08 -22.14 -1.05
N ARG A 317 -9.79 -23.20 -0.28
CA ARG A 317 -10.47 -23.43 1.01
C ARG A 317 -10.22 -22.32 2.02
N LEU A 318 -9.02 -21.73 2.03
CA LEU A 318 -8.70 -20.62 2.94
C LEU A 318 -9.62 -19.42 2.75
N VAL A 319 -10.07 -19.15 1.51
CA VAL A 319 -11.01 -18.05 1.22
C VAL A 319 -12.30 -18.19 2.02
N GLU A 320 -12.85 -19.40 2.11
CA GLU A 320 -14.04 -19.66 2.94
C GLU A 320 -13.71 -19.73 4.43
N ASP A 321 -12.65 -20.45 4.81
CA ASP A 321 -12.32 -20.69 6.23
C ASP A 321 -11.98 -19.41 7.01
N CYS A 322 -11.43 -18.40 6.32
CA CYS A 322 -11.12 -17.08 6.87
C CYS A 322 -12.16 -16.01 6.50
N GLU A 323 -13.21 -16.36 5.76
CA GLU A 323 -14.24 -15.42 5.34
C GLU A 323 -13.73 -14.21 4.54
N LEU A 324 -12.79 -14.44 3.62
CA LEU A 324 -12.07 -13.38 2.91
C LEU A 324 -12.97 -12.67 1.87
N THR A 325 -13.46 -11.48 2.20
CA THR A 325 -14.33 -10.67 1.34
C THR A 325 -13.56 -10.01 0.19
N TRP A 326 -12.48 -9.30 0.49
CA TRP A 326 -11.76 -8.47 -0.50
C TRP A 326 -10.48 -9.14 -0.98
N LEU A 327 -10.59 -10.01 -1.97
CA LEU A 327 -9.45 -10.80 -2.42
C LEU A 327 -8.61 -10.10 -3.49
N HIS A 328 -7.33 -9.88 -3.21
CA HIS A 328 -6.34 -9.46 -4.19
C HIS A 328 -5.51 -10.65 -4.65
N VAL A 329 -5.77 -11.11 -5.88
CA VAL A 329 -5.10 -12.28 -6.46
C VAL A 329 -3.97 -11.86 -7.40
N PHE A 330 -2.75 -12.22 -7.02
CA PHE A 330 -1.54 -11.99 -7.78
C PHE A 330 -1.06 -13.30 -8.45
N PRO A 331 -0.97 -13.37 -9.78
CA PRO A 331 -0.14 -14.38 -10.42
C PRO A 331 1.31 -14.22 -9.95
N TYR A 332 1.99 -15.32 -9.61
CA TYR A 332 3.40 -15.28 -9.27
C TYR A 332 4.21 -14.62 -10.39
N SER A 333 5.00 -13.61 -10.02
CA SER A 333 5.88 -12.87 -10.92
C SER A 333 7.32 -13.06 -10.44
N PRO A 334 8.16 -13.83 -11.15
CA PRO A 334 9.56 -13.99 -10.76
C PRO A 334 10.26 -12.63 -10.76
N ARG A 335 11.16 -12.44 -9.80
CA ARG A 335 11.98 -11.23 -9.67
C ARG A 335 13.42 -11.67 -9.60
N GLN A 336 14.26 -11.06 -10.43
CA GLN A 336 15.69 -11.36 -10.46
C GLN A 336 16.30 -11.16 -9.07
N GLY A 337 17.19 -12.05 -8.67
CA GLY A 337 17.84 -12.03 -7.35
C GLY A 337 17.03 -12.64 -6.20
N THR A 338 15.72 -12.89 -6.37
CA THR A 338 14.92 -13.51 -5.29
C THR A 338 15.16 -15.02 -5.20
N PRO A 339 15.16 -15.62 -3.99
CA PRO A 339 15.28 -17.07 -3.84
C PRO A 339 14.20 -17.87 -4.60
N ALA A 340 12.95 -17.40 -4.62
CA ALA A 340 11.85 -18.08 -5.31
C ALA A 340 12.07 -18.17 -6.83
N ALA A 341 12.73 -17.17 -7.45
CA ALA A 341 13.02 -17.20 -8.88
C ALA A 341 13.98 -18.33 -9.30
N ARG A 342 14.67 -18.97 -8.35
CA ARG A 342 15.56 -20.12 -8.58
C ARG A 342 14.87 -21.48 -8.36
N MET A 343 13.63 -21.49 -7.91
CA MET A 343 12.87 -22.71 -7.65
C MET A 343 12.21 -23.24 -8.94
N PRO A 344 11.85 -24.54 -9.02
CA PRO A 344 11.11 -25.08 -10.15
C PRO A 344 9.78 -24.35 -10.38
N ALA A 345 9.64 -23.74 -11.56
CA ALA A 345 8.48 -22.94 -11.90
C ALA A 345 7.24 -23.80 -12.16
N VAL A 346 6.07 -23.20 -11.93
CA VAL A 346 4.76 -23.75 -12.33
C VAL A 346 4.47 -23.31 -13.77
N ASP A 347 3.80 -24.16 -14.55
CA ASP A 347 3.39 -23.81 -15.90
C ASP A 347 2.49 -22.57 -15.94
N GLY A 348 2.77 -21.64 -16.84
CA GLY A 348 2.08 -20.35 -16.91
C GLY A 348 0.57 -20.46 -17.18
N ARG A 349 0.10 -21.53 -17.86
CA ARG A 349 -1.34 -21.76 -18.05
C ARG A 349 -2.01 -22.14 -16.74
N ALA A 350 -1.37 -23.01 -15.95
CA ALA A 350 -1.85 -23.37 -14.61
C ALA A 350 -1.90 -22.14 -13.69
N ILE A 351 -0.87 -21.28 -13.69
CA ILE A 351 -0.88 -20.03 -12.91
C ILE A 351 -2.09 -19.16 -13.28
N LYS A 352 -2.36 -19.00 -14.59
CA LYS A 352 -3.47 -18.18 -15.08
C LYS A 352 -4.83 -18.76 -14.69
N GLU A 353 -5.01 -20.07 -14.82
CA GLU A 353 -6.23 -20.78 -14.43
C GLU A 353 -6.49 -20.66 -12.92
N ARG A 354 -5.48 -20.94 -12.09
CA ARG A 354 -5.54 -20.83 -10.63
C ARG A 354 -5.89 -19.42 -10.17
N ALA A 355 -5.25 -18.42 -10.76
CA ALA A 355 -5.57 -17.03 -10.47
C ALA A 355 -7.02 -16.67 -10.86
N ALA A 356 -7.56 -17.22 -11.95
CA ALA A 356 -8.95 -17.00 -12.33
C ALA A 356 -9.93 -17.67 -11.33
N ARG A 357 -9.62 -18.88 -10.87
CA ARG A 357 -10.43 -19.61 -9.87
C ARG A 357 -10.46 -18.91 -8.51
N LEU A 358 -9.33 -18.38 -8.04
CA LEU A 358 -9.29 -17.56 -6.82
C LEU A 358 -10.11 -16.28 -6.97
N ARG A 359 -10.02 -15.58 -8.11
CA ARG A 359 -10.84 -14.38 -8.35
C ARG A 359 -12.33 -14.70 -8.32
N ALA A 360 -12.75 -15.79 -8.97
CA ALA A 360 -14.15 -16.22 -8.94
C ALA A 360 -14.63 -16.56 -7.51
N ALA A 361 -13.77 -17.17 -6.68
CA ALA A 361 -14.08 -17.39 -5.26
C ALA A 361 -14.21 -16.08 -4.48
N GLY A 362 -13.32 -15.10 -4.73
CA GLY A 362 -13.42 -13.75 -4.18
C GLY A 362 -14.70 -13.03 -4.60
N ASP A 363 -15.06 -13.07 -5.88
CA ASP A 363 -16.29 -12.47 -6.41
C ASP A 363 -17.54 -13.06 -5.73
N ALA A 364 -17.53 -14.38 -5.44
CA ALA A 364 -18.61 -15.04 -4.70
C ALA A 364 -18.68 -14.63 -3.22
N ARG A 365 -17.55 -14.29 -2.57
CA ARG A 365 -17.53 -13.71 -1.22
C ARG A 365 -18.03 -12.28 -1.21
N VAL A 366 -17.63 -11.46 -2.19
CA VAL A 366 -18.15 -10.10 -2.36
C VAL A 366 -19.67 -10.12 -2.57
N ALA A 367 -20.17 -10.97 -3.47
CA ALA A 367 -21.62 -11.05 -3.74
C ALA A 367 -22.43 -11.41 -2.48
N ARG A 368 -21.95 -12.36 -1.66
CA ARG A 368 -22.55 -12.69 -0.36
C ARG A 368 -22.53 -11.49 0.59
N HIS A 369 -21.37 -10.87 0.77
CA HIS A 369 -21.23 -9.69 1.62
C HIS A 369 -22.19 -8.56 1.23
N LEU A 370 -22.31 -8.26 -0.07
CA LEU A 370 -23.21 -7.22 -0.57
C LEU A 370 -24.68 -7.56 -0.30
N ALA A 371 -25.08 -8.82 -0.55
CA ALA A 371 -26.44 -9.28 -0.26
C ALA A 371 -26.78 -9.15 1.23
N ASP A 372 -25.83 -9.49 2.10
CA ASP A 372 -25.99 -9.40 3.55
C ASP A 372 -26.09 -7.95 4.05
N GLN A 373 -25.71 -6.94 3.26
CA GLN A 373 -25.85 -5.53 3.65
C GLN A 373 -27.22 -4.94 3.33
N ILE A 374 -28.03 -5.58 2.47
CA ILE A 374 -29.33 -5.03 2.07
C ILE A 374 -30.25 -4.90 3.28
N GLY A 375 -30.87 -3.72 3.45
CA GLY A 375 -31.73 -3.39 4.58
C GLY A 375 -30.99 -2.93 5.84
N LYS A 376 -29.65 -2.98 5.87
CA LYS A 376 -28.86 -2.44 6.98
C LYS A 376 -28.57 -0.96 6.79
N SER A 377 -28.46 -0.24 7.91
CA SER A 377 -28.03 1.16 7.95
C SER A 377 -26.54 1.24 8.21
N HIS A 378 -25.83 2.05 7.44
CA HIS A 378 -24.37 2.24 7.55
C HIS A 378 -24.00 3.72 7.69
N GLN A 379 -22.88 3.97 8.36
CA GLN A 379 -22.19 5.24 8.25
C GLN A 379 -21.29 5.18 7.00
N ILE A 380 -21.48 6.10 6.06
CA ILE A 380 -20.83 6.06 4.75
C ILE A 380 -19.98 7.32 4.59
N LEU A 381 -18.67 7.14 4.45
CA LEU A 381 -17.74 8.23 4.19
C LEU A 381 -17.75 8.54 2.70
N MET A 382 -18.25 9.71 2.33
CA MET A 382 -18.36 10.15 0.93
C MET A 382 -17.00 10.50 0.35
N GLU A 383 -16.63 9.91 -0.79
CA GLU A 383 -15.37 10.17 -1.49
C GLU A 383 -15.54 11.08 -2.71
N ASN A 384 -16.74 11.08 -3.27
CA ASN A 384 -17.23 12.04 -4.24
C ASN A 384 -18.75 12.18 -4.05
N PRO A 385 -19.43 13.09 -4.78
CA PRO A 385 -20.85 13.33 -4.56
C PRO A 385 -21.77 12.10 -4.72
N HIS A 386 -21.37 11.08 -5.48
CA HIS A 386 -22.23 9.91 -5.78
C HIS A 386 -21.70 8.59 -5.23
N MET A 387 -20.52 8.58 -4.58
CA MET A 387 -19.92 7.35 -4.08
C MET A 387 -19.19 7.58 -2.76
N GLY A 388 -19.51 6.73 -1.79
CA GLY A 388 -18.82 6.65 -0.51
C GLY A 388 -18.52 5.20 -0.13
N ARG A 389 -17.88 5.02 1.04
CA ARG A 389 -17.59 3.68 1.59
C ARG A 389 -18.10 3.50 3.02
N THR A 390 -18.66 2.31 3.29
CA THR A 390 -19.05 1.88 4.64
C THR A 390 -17.82 1.70 5.53
N GLU A 391 -18.06 1.41 6.81
CA GLU A 391 -17.03 1.06 7.79
C GLU A 391 -16.21 -0.16 7.33
N GLN A 392 -16.87 -1.18 6.76
CA GLN A 392 -16.27 -2.38 6.15
C GLN A 392 -15.58 -2.13 4.79
N PHE A 393 -15.45 -0.86 4.40
CA PHE A 393 -14.83 -0.43 3.14
C PHE A 393 -15.62 -0.81 1.87
N THR A 394 -16.91 -1.08 2.01
CA THR A 394 -17.80 -1.44 0.88
C THR A 394 -18.25 -0.19 0.15
N GLU A 395 -18.20 -0.20 -1.18
CA GLU A 395 -18.66 0.93 -1.99
C GLU A 395 -20.18 1.05 -1.98
N VAL A 396 -20.66 2.28 -1.79
CA VAL A 396 -22.08 2.64 -1.84
C VAL A 396 -22.26 3.77 -2.85
N HIS A 397 -23.14 3.54 -3.81
CA HIS A 397 -23.56 4.52 -4.80
C HIS A 397 -24.85 5.22 -4.36
N PHE A 398 -24.92 6.53 -4.58
CA PHE A 398 -26.09 7.36 -4.34
C PHE A 398 -26.59 8.00 -5.63
N ASP A 399 -27.89 7.94 -5.87
CA ASP A 399 -28.50 8.61 -7.02
C ASP A 399 -28.56 10.13 -6.83
N VAL A 400 -28.66 10.58 -5.58
CA VAL A 400 -28.66 12.01 -5.21
C VAL A 400 -27.28 12.40 -4.69
N PRO A 401 -26.69 13.53 -5.16
CA PRO A 401 -25.43 14.03 -4.66
C PRO A 401 -25.42 14.21 -3.14
N GLN A 402 -24.39 13.69 -2.48
CA GLN A 402 -24.11 13.87 -1.05
C GLN A 402 -22.89 14.78 -0.85
N PRO A 403 -22.72 15.38 0.35
CA PRO A 403 -21.55 16.21 0.65
C PRO A 403 -20.25 15.39 0.64
N GLU A 404 -19.31 15.73 -0.25
CA GLU A 404 -17.99 15.09 -0.33
C GLU A 404 -17.21 15.26 0.98
N GLY A 405 -16.53 14.20 1.41
CA GLY A 405 -15.70 14.20 2.62
C GLY A 405 -16.48 14.04 3.93
N GLN A 406 -17.81 14.06 3.90
CA GLN A 406 -18.65 13.88 5.09
C GLN A 406 -19.02 12.41 5.30
N ILE A 407 -19.37 12.07 6.54
CA ILE A 407 -19.99 10.79 6.89
C ILE A 407 -21.50 10.97 6.90
N VAL A 408 -22.20 10.21 6.06
CA VAL A 408 -23.67 10.22 5.97
C VAL A 408 -24.23 8.88 6.45
N THR A 409 -25.41 8.90 7.07
CA THR A 409 -26.13 7.66 7.43
C THR A 409 -27.11 7.31 6.32
N ALA A 410 -27.05 6.08 5.80
CA ALA A 410 -28.04 5.62 4.84
C ALA A 410 -28.35 4.13 4.99
N THR A 411 -29.59 3.75 4.64
CA THR A 411 -30.01 2.35 4.58
C THR A 411 -29.78 1.81 3.18
N ILE A 412 -29.14 0.66 3.09
CA ILE A 412 -28.83 0.02 1.81
C ILE A 412 -30.12 -0.56 1.21
N THR A 413 -30.46 -0.12 0.01
CA THR A 413 -31.69 -0.49 -0.70
C THR A 413 -31.49 -1.61 -1.69
N GLY A 414 -30.25 -1.84 -2.15
CA GLY A 414 -29.95 -2.83 -3.16
C GLY A 414 -28.49 -2.86 -3.57
N THR A 415 -28.24 -3.43 -4.75
CA THR A 415 -26.90 -3.51 -5.35
C THR A 415 -26.96 -3.20 -6.84
N ARG A 416 -25.90 -2.60 -7.38
CA ARG A 416 -25.74 -2.31 -8.81
C ARG A 416 -24.27 -2.48 -9.19
N ALA A 417 -24.01 -3.31 -10.21
CA ALA A 417 -22.66 -3.52 -10.77
C ALA A 417 -21.56 -3.83 -9.73
N GLY A 418 -21.89 -4.62 -8.69
CA GLY A 418 -20.94 -4.98 -7.63
C GLY A 418 -20.75 -3.92 -6.53
N GLN A 419 -21.61 -2.89 -6.49
CA GLN A 419 -21.65 -1.87 -5.44
C GLN A 419 -22.99 -1.89 -4.73
N LEU A 420 -23.03 -1.42 -3.49
CA LEU A 420 -24.29 -1.16 -2.79
C LEU A 420 -24.97 0.09 -3.33
N THR A 421 -26.29 0.19 -3.18
CA THR A 421 -27.05 1.42 -3.47
C THR A 421 -27.79 1.88 -2.22
N ALA A 422 -27.87 3.19 -2.03
CA ALA A 422 -28.56 3.82 -0.91
C ALA A 422 -29.42 5.01 -1.34
#